data_AF-A0A9P5Y8Y6-F1
#
_entry.id   AF-A0A9P5Y8Y6-F1
#
_cell.length_a   1.000
_cell.length_b   1.000
_cell.length_c   1.000
_cell.angle_alpha   90.00
_cell.angle_beta   90.00
_cell.angle_gamma   90.00
#
_symmetry.space_group_name_H-M   'P 1'
#
loop_
_entity.id
_entity.type
_entity.pdbx_description
1 polymer ?
#
loop_
_entity_poly.entity_id
_entity_poly.type
_entity_poly.pdbx_seq_one_letter_code
_entity_poly.pdbx_strand_id
1 'polypeptide(L)'
;MLNPLFSPLGSLTPERSASPVYTNGKPSRRPSVSPWLRWAVHPSSSLKLLLVPIVLYINWELLSPYLVPGISNPFGGFFLISNRLPSSTPEQSFYGKSYQDLLFLGYNVVFFSLVRQVVAVKLSRRVAKYFGLKREAKLDRFGEQGYALVYFMVFGAWGFRIMGQLRTWWYRTEYFWIDYPHWEMTPELKRYYLMQIAYWCQQFLVLVLGLEKPRKDYWELVAHHIVTLWLVGWSYFMNLTLIGNAVFMSMDIPDTFLAFSKLLNYIQWERAKVYSFVTFIFVWTYFRHYLNLRILYSVWFEFELRPEASRIWKAVDGVYLVEWMRNQIFLALGLLQLLNLFWYYLMMRILVRAIVTSKTEDERSDDEGDDDEDPKED
;
A
#
# COMPACT_ATOMS: atom_id res chain seq x y z
N MET A 1 74.38 -8.70 4.13
CA MET A 1 74.46 -7.28 4.52
C MET A 1 73.29 -6.55 3.90
N LEU A 2 72.69 -5.62 4.66
CA LEU A 2 71.62 -4.65 4.31
C LEU A 2 70.15 -5.11 4.45
N ASN A 3 69.52 -4.55 5.49
CA ASN A 3 68.09 -4.32 5.78
C ASN A 3 67.40 -3.54 4.61
N PRO A 4 66.04 -3.41 4.50
CA PRO A 4 65.21 -2.88 5.61
C PRO A 4 63.68 -3.15 5.65
N LEU A 5 63.09 -2.74 6.79
CA LEU A 5 61.79 -2.05 6.97
C LEU A 5 60.51 -2.69 6.39
N PHE A 6 59.61 -3.17 7.26
CA PHE A 6 58.35 -2.49 7.62
C PHE A 6 57.47 -3.41 8.48
N SER A 7 57.20 -2.98 9.71
CA SER A 7 56.16 -3.51 10.59
C SER A 7 54.78 -3.16 10.02
N PRO A 8 53.77 -4.06 10.04
CA PRO A 8 52.41 -3.64 9.78
C PRO A 8 51.84 -2.94 11.02
N LEU A 9 51.39 -1.72 10.78
CA LEU A 9 50.70 -0.85 11.72
C LEU A 9 49.47 -1.52 12.35
N GLY A 10 49.37 -1.30 13.66
CA GLY A 10 48.17 -1.07 14.47
C GLY A 10 46.81 -1.46 13.90
N SER A 11 46.18 -2.42 14.56
CA SER A 11 44.75 -2.68 14.54
C SER A 11 43.96 -1.42 14.97
N LEU A 12 43.57 -0.61 13.99
CA LEU A 12 42.52 0.40 14.14
C LEU A 12 41.24 -0.13 13.49
N THR A 13 40.66 -1.17 14.10
CA THR A 13 39.24 -1.47 13.92
C THR A 13 38.49 -0.66 14.97
N PRO A 14 37.62 0.30 14.59
CA PRO A 14 36.74 0.90 15.57
C PRO A 14 35.83 -0.19 16.12
N GLU A 15 35.82 -0.35 17.44
CA GLU A 15 34.82 -1.15 18.16
C GLU A 15 33.44 -0.72 17.66
N ARG A 16 32.80 -1.63 16.94
CA ARG A 16 31.40 -1.46 16.53
C ARG A 16 30.62 -1.43 17.84
N SER A 17 30.02 -0.27 18.16
CA SER A 17 29.20 -0.12 19.36
C SER A 17 28.22 -1.29 19.43
N ALA A 18 28.32 -2.08 20.49
CA ALA A 18 27.44 -3.20 20.76
C ALA A 18 25.99 -2.74 20.60
N SER A 19 25.30 -3.30 19.61
CA SER A 19 23.85 -3.20 19.54
C SER A 19 23.28 -3.88 20.78
N PRO A 20 22.23 -3.33 21.42
CA PRO A 20 21.75 -3.87 22.68
C PRO A 20 21.26 -5.31 22.47
N VAL A 21 21.87 -6.22 23.23
CA VAL A 21 21.50 -7.63 23.35
C VAL A 21 20.01 -7.73 23.68
N TYR A 22 19.25 -8.35 22.78
CA TYR A 22 17.83 -8.64 22.99
C TYR A 22 17.74 -9.79 24.00
N THR A 23 17.14 -9.53 25.16
CA THR A 23 17.04 -10.49 26.25
C THR A 23 15.84 -11.41 26.06
N ASN A 24 16.13 -12.71 26.07
CA ASN A 24 15.33 -13.88 26.48
C ASN A 24 13.78 -13.82 26.43
N GLY A 25 13.22 -14.69 25.59
CA GLY A 25 12.26 -15.71 26.04
C GLY A 25 10.94 -15.24 26.67
N LYS A 26 10.00 -14.78 25.85
CA LYS A 26 8.55 -14.89 26.16
C LYS A 26 7.77 -15.24 24.88
N PRO A 27 6.72 -16.08 24.97
CA PRO A 27 5.87 -16.39 23.82
C PRO A 27 5.25 -15.08 23.29
N SER A 28 5.15 -14.95 21.97
CA SER A 28 4.81 -13.73 21.22
C SER A 28 3.61 -12.96 21.81
N ARG A 29 3.87 -12.10 22.79
CA ARG A 29 2.89 -11.11 23.23
C ARG A 29 2.84 -10.07 22.13
N ARG A 30 1.71 -10.03 21.43
CA ARG A 30 1.36 -8.91 20.54
C ARG A 30 1.77 -7.60 21.21
N PRO A 31 2.38 -6.65 20.48
CA PRO A 31 2.88 -5.41 21.08
C PRO A 31 1.78 -4.74 21.90
N SER A 32 2.14 -4.28 23.10
CA SER A 32 1.18 -3.62 24.00
C SER A 32 0.81 -2.26 23.42
N VAL A 33 -0.29 -2.21 22.66
CA VAL A 33 -0.85 -0.95 22.16
C VAL A 33 -1.65 -0.25 23.26
N SER A 34 -1.63 1.08 23.23
CA SER A 34 -2.46 1.93 24.08
C SER A 34 -3.93 1.47 24.07
N PRO A 35 -4.68 1.59 25.18
CA PRO A 35 -6.11 1.25 25.24
C PRO A 35 -6.93 1.86 24.09
N TRP A 36 -6.58 3.07 23.66
CA TRP A 36 -7.23 3.82 22.59
C TRP A 36 -6.98 3.25 21.18
N LEU A 37 -5.93 2.43 21.02
CA LEU A 37 -5.53 1.80 19.75
C LEU A 37 -5.73 0.28 19.74
N ARG A 38 -6.43 -0.27 20.74
CA ARG A 38 -6.75 -1.70 20.81
C ARG A 38 -7.47 -2.22 19.56
N TRP A 39 -8.23 -1.36 18.87
CA TRP A 39 -8.92 -1.70 17.63
C TRP A 39 -7.97 -1.99 16.45
N ALA A 40 -6.70 -1.56 16.49
CA ALA A 40 -5.74 -1.89 15.44
C ALA A 40 -5.27 -3.37 15.54
N VAL A 41 -5.38 -3.97 16.73
CA VAL A 41 -4.83 -5.30 17.05
C VAL A 41 -5.91 -6.34 17.37
N HIS A 42 -7.04 -5.91 17.94
CA HIS A 42 -8.12 -6.80 18.38
C HIS A 42 -9.36 -6.69 17.48
N PRO A 43 -9.76 -7.77 16.77
CA PRO A 43 -10.86 -7.71 15.81
C PRO A 43 -12.22 -7.41 16.47
N SER A 44 -12.43 -7.85 17.72
CA SER A 44 -13.66 -7.53 18.46
C SER A 44 -13.78 -6.04 18.77
N SER A 45 -12.67 -5.37 19.07
CA SER A 45 -12.63 -3.93 19.31
C SER A 45 -12.87 -3.15 18.02
N SER A 46 -12.25 -3.54 16.91
CA SER A 46 -12.51 -2.93 15.59
C SER A 46 -13.97 -3.10 15.20
N LEU A 47 -14.54 -4.31 15.34
CA LEU A 47 -15.93 -4.59 15.01
C LEU A 47 -16.89 -3.72 15.83
N LYS A 48 -16.66 -3.59 17.14
CA LYS A 48 -17.48 -2.71 17.99
C LYS A 48 -17.46 -1.26 17.49
N LEU A 49 -16.28 -0.72 17.14
CA LEU A 49 -16.17 0.64 16.62
C LEU A 49 -16.88 0.81 15.28
N LEU A 50 -16.80 -0.17 14.38
CA LEU A 50 -17.49 -0.12 13.08
C LEU A 50 -19.01 -0.22 13.23
N LEU A 51 -19.51 -0.96 14.22
CA LEU A 51 -20.94 -1.08 14.46
C LEU A 51 -21.56 0.19 15.03
N VAL A 52 -20.82 1.03 15.75
CA VAL A 52 -21.36 2.25 16.38
C VAL A 52 -21.99 3.19 15.34
N PRO A 53 -21.29 3.65 14.27
CA PRO A 53 -21.91 4.48 13.23
C PRO A 53 -23.07 3.80 12.51
N ILE A 54 -23.02 2.48 12.30
CA ILE A 54 -24.09 1.72 11.64
C ILE A 54 -25.36 1.73 12.50
N VAL A 55 -25.25 1.43 13.78
CA VAL A 55 -26.39 1.43 14.71
C VAL A 55 -26.97 2.83 14.84
N LEU A 56 -26.12 3.86 14.95
CA LEU A 56 -26.55 5.25 15.00
C LEU A 56 -27.24 5.68 13.69
N TYR A 57 -26.73 5.26 12.54
CA TYR A 57 -27.34 5.50 11.23
C TYR A 57 -28.75 4.89 11.16
N ILE A 58 -28.89 3.60 11.51
CA ILE A 58 -30.19 2.91 11.48
C ILE A 58 -31.18 3.56 12.45
N ASN A 59 -30.75 3.87 13.68
CA ASN A 59 -31.60 4.56 14.65
C ASN A 59 -32.05 5.93 14.14
N TRP A 60 -31.16 6.66 13.46
CA TRP A 60 -31.51 7.94 12.84
C TRP A 60 -32.55 7.79 11.73
N GLU A 61 -32.38 6.85 10.80
CA GLU A 61 -33.38 6.58 9.74
C GLU A 61 -34.75 6.18 10.31
N LEU A 62 -34.77 5.44 11.42
CA LEU A 62 -36.01 4.99 12.06
C LEU A 62 -36.71 6.10 12.86
N LEU A 63 -35.98 6.96 13.57
CA LEU A 63 -36.55 7.91 14.52
C LEU A 63 -36.69 9.33 13.95
N SER A 64 -35.76 9.76 13.09
CA SER A 64 -35.74 11.14 12.58
C SER A 64 -36.98 11.56 11.81
N PRO A 65 -37.66 10.70 11.00
CA PRO A 65 -38.90 11.11 10.33
C PRO A 65 -40.01 11.53 11.29
N TYR A 66 -40.00 10.99 12.51
CA TYR A 66 -41.00 11.28 13.54
C TYR A 66 -40.59 12.40 14.49
N LEU A 67 -39.29 12.56 14.76
CA LEU A 67 -38.79 13.54 15.73
C LEU A 67 -38.37 14.86 15.09
N VAL A 68 -37.66 14.81 13.95
CA VAL A 68 -37.09 15.99 13.28
C VAL A 68 -37.09 15.77 11.76
N PRO A 69 -38.26 15.91 11.10
CA PRO A 69 -38.38 15.64 9.68
C PRO A 69 -37.54 16.62 8.84
N GLY A 70 -36.91 16.11 7.78
CA GLY A 70 -36.16 16.93 6.81
C GLY A 70 -34.66 17.07 7.06
N ILE A 71 -34.11 16.52 8.16
CA ILE A 71 -32.66 16.52 8.41
C ILE A 71 -32.03 15.23 7.87
N SER A 72 -31.02 15.37 7.01
CA SER A 72 -30.23 14.26 6.48
C SER A 72 -29.45 13.53 7.56
N ASN A 73 -29.25 12.23 7.38
CA ASN A 73 -28.54 11.39 8.35
C ASN A 73 -27.07 11.81 8.55
N PRO A 74 -26.69 12.26 9.78
CA PRO A 74 -25.33 12.72 10.05
C PRO A 74 -24.30 11.58 10.06
N PHE A 75 -24.75 10.33 10.20
CA PHE A 75 -23.87 9.15 10.27
C PHE A 75 -23.58 8.53 8.90
N GLY A 76 -24.28 8.96 7.84
CA GLY A 76 -24.05 8.44 6.48
C GLY A 76 -22.62 8.63 5.99
N GLY A 77 -21.98 9.74 6.38
CA GLY A 77 -20.62 10.08 5.97
C GLY A 77 -19.53 9.11 6.43
N PHE A 78 -19.81 8.19 7.36
CA PHE A 78 -18.83 7.17 7.77
C PHE A 78 -18.63 6.07 6.73
N PHE A 79 -19.66 5.70 5.96
CA PHE A 79 -19.59 4.54 5.05
C PHE A 79 -20.26 4.77 3.69
N LEU A 80 -20.92 5.90 3.49
CA LEU A 80 -21.44 6.34 2.20
C LEU A 80 -20.54 7.44 1.64
N ILE A 81 -20.36 7.42 0.31
CA ILE A 81 -19.69 8.52 -0.39
C ILE A 81 -20.56 9.77 -0.33
N SER A 82 -19.93 10.91 -0.08
CA SER A 82 -20.59 12.19 0.17
C SER A 82 -20.48 13.16 -1.02
N ASN A 83 -21.24 14.27 -1.00
CA ASN A 83 -21.19 15.34 -2.00
C ASN A 83 -21.54 14.89 -3.44
N ARG A 84 -22.80 14.46 -3.63
CA ARG A 84 -23.37 14.24 -4.97
C ARG A 84 -23.55 15.59 -5.67
N LEU A 85 -23.04 15.71 -6.89
CA LEU A 85 -22.99 16.96 -7.63
C LEU A 85 -24.30 17.27 -8.36
N PRO A 86 -24.67 18.55 -8.55
CA PRO A 86 -25.86 18.95 -9.31
C PRO A 86 -25.86 18.49 -10.77
N SER A 87 -24.68 18.24 -11.35
CA SER A 87 -24.50 17.69 -12.70
C SER A 87 -24.95 16.23 -12.84
N SER A 88 -25.33 15.58 -11.73
CA SER A 88 -25.81 14.20 -11.74
C SER A 88 -27.20 14.07 -12.36
N THR A 89 -27.35 13.18 -13.34
CA THR A 89 -28.64 12.77 -13.93
C THR A 89 -29.18 11.50 -13.24
N PRO A 90 -30.42 11.06 -13.53
CA PRO A 90 -30.92 9.77 -13.08
C PRO A 90 -30.10 8.57 -13.58
N GLU A 91 -29.47 8.72 -14.76
CA GLU A 91 -28.68 7.67 -15.43
C GLU A 91 -27.21 7.67 -14.99
N GLN A 92 -26.66 8.85 -14.67
CA GLN A 92 -25.26 9.01 -14.31
C GLN A 92 -25.09 9.95 -13.12
N SER A 93 -24.51 9.43 -12.03
CA SER A 93 -24.24 10.22 -10.83
C SER A 93 -22.76 10.59 -10.73
N PHE A 94 -22.49 11.84 -10.40
CA PHE A 94 -21.16 12.38 -10.16
C PHE A 94 -21.00 12.86 -8.73
N TYR A 95 -19.79 12.71 -8.20
CA TYR A 95 -19.45 13.07 -6.83
C TYR A 95 -18.20 13.95 -6.82
N GLY A 96 -18.23 14.99 -5.99
CA GLY A 96 -17.09 15.86 -5.70
C GLY A 96 -16.45 15.52 -4.37
N LYS A 97 -15.44 16.28 -3.96
CA LYS A 97 -14.75 16.13 -2.66
C LYS A 97 -15.56 16.77 -1.53
N SER A 98 -15.40 16.28 -0.30
CA SER A 98 -16.10 16.80 0.88
C SER A 98 -15.30 16.56 2.15
N TYR A 99 -15.52 17.39 3.18
CA TYR A 99 -14.98 17.14 4.51
C TYR A 99 -15.52 15.83 5.13
N GLN A 100 -16.71 15.37 4.70
CA GLN A 100 -17.23 14.06 5.12
C GLN A 100 -16.37 12.90 4.63
N ASP A 101 -15.53 13.10 3.60
CA ASP A 101 -14.61 12.07 3.14
C ASP A 101 -13.57 11.73 4.22
N LEU A 102 -13.25 12.64 5.15
CA LEU A 102 -12.40 12.36 6.31
C LEU A 102 -13.04 11.37 7.30
N LEU A 103 -14.37 11.43 7.47
CA LEU A 103 -15.11 10.45 8.28
C LEU A 103 -15.08 9.08 7.60
N PHE A 104 -15.31 9.05 6.29
CA PHE A 104 -15.21 7.83 5.48
C PHE A 104 -13.81 7.21 5.57
N LEU A 105 -12.76 8.03 5.48
CA LEU A 105 -11.36 7.61 5.62
C LEU A 105 -11.11 6.99 7.00
N GLY A 106 -11.47 7.70 8.08
CA GLY A 106 -11.28 7.22 9.45
C GLY A 106 -12.02 5.91 9.72
N TYR A 107 -13.26 5.78 9.26
CA TYR A 107 -14.04 4.54 9.34
C TYR A 107 -13.33 3.40 8.61
N ASN A 108 -12.87 3.65 7.38
CA ASN A 108 -12.26 2.59 6.57
C ASN A 108 -10.85 2.20 7.04
N VAL A 109 -10.11 3.07 7.74
CA VAL A 109 -8.86 2.68 8.43
C VAL A 109 -9.14 1.62 9.51
N VAL A 110 -10.23 1.78 10.27
CA VAL A 110 -10.68 0.80 11.26
C VAL A 110 -11.16 -0.48 10.56
N PHE A 111 -11.87 -0.35 9.44
CA PHE A 111 -12.31 -1.48 8.61
C PHE A 111 -11.13 -2.31 8.11
N PHE A 112 -10.11 -1.69 7.52
CA PHE A 112 -8.92 -2.41 7.07
C PHE A 112 -8.14 -3.04 8.21
N SER A 113 -8.12 -2.42 9.39
CA SER A 113 -7.57 -3.05 10.60
C SER A 113 -8.34 -4.32 10.98
N LEU A 114 -9.68 -4.32 10.91
CA LEU A 114 -10.49 -5.52 11.10
C LEU A 114 -10.17 -6.59 10.05
N VAL A 115 -10.19 -6.21 8.77
CA VAL A 115 -9.93 -7.13 7.64
C VAL A 115 -8.56 -7.76 7.78
N ARG A 116 -7.52 -6.97 8.09
CA ARG A 116 -6.16 -7.48 8.35
C ARG A 116 -6.16 -8.54 9.44
N GLN A 117 -6.79 -8.26 10.59
CA GLN A 117 -6.82 -9.22 11.71
C GLN A 117 -7.61 -10.49 11.35
N VAL A 118 -8.69 -10.39 10.60
CA VAL A 118 -9.46 -11.57 10.16
C VAL A 118 -8.67 -12.39 9.14
N VAL A 119 -8.15 -11.75 8.10
CA VAL A 119 -7.45 -12.44 7.01
C VAL A 119 -6.09 -12.97 7.49
N ALA A 120 -5.20 -12.11 7.99
CA ALA A 120 -3.85 -12.52 8.37
C ALA A 120 -3.86 -13.52 9.54
N VAL A 121 -4.62 -13.25 10.61
CA VAL A 121 -4.54 -14.04 11.84
C VAL A 121 -5.53 -15.21 11.83
N LYS A 122 -6.78 -15.04 11.40
CA LYS A 122 -7.78 -16.12 11.50
C LYS A 122 -7.77 -17.04 10.29
N LEU A 123 -7.72 -16.49 9.07
CA LEU A 123 -7.83 -17.28 7.85
C LEU A 123 -6.46 -17.83 7.43
N SER A 124 -5.51 -16.95 7.13
CA SER A 124 -4.20 -17.32 6.57
C SER A 124 -3.38 -18.21 7.51
N ARG A 125 -3.39 -17.97 8.83
CA ARG A 125 -2.73 -18.88 9.79
C ARG A 125 -3.33 -20.29 9.79
N ARG A 126 -4.64 -20.46 9.55
CA ARG A 126 -5.26 -21.80 9.44
C ARG A 126 -4.79 -22.51 8.18
N VAL A 127 -4.76 -21.77 7.07
CA VAL A 127 -4.23 -22.27 5.79
C VAL A 127 -2.76 -22.66 5.92
N ALA A 128 -1.93 -21.82 6.56
CA ALA A 128 -0.53 -22.11 6.80
C ALA A 128 -0.31 -23.39 7.62
N LYS A 129 -1.10 -23.58 8.70
CA LYS A 129 -1.06 -24.81 9.52
C LYS A 129 -1.51 -26.04 8.74
N TYR A 130 -2.50 -25.91 7.86
CA TYR A 130 -2.93 -26.99 6.97
C TYR A 130 -1.80 -27.43 6.04
N PHE A 131 -1.00 -26.49 5.52
CA PHE A 131 0.21 -26.78 4.73
C PHE A 131 1.44 -27.15 5.58
N GLY A 132 1.28 -27.40 6.89
CA GLY A 132 2.34 -27.93 7.75
C GLY A 132 3.30 -26.91 8.36
N LEU A 133 3.03 -25.59 8.26
CA LEU A 133 3.84 -24.58 8.92
C LEU A 133 3.62 -24.63 10.44
N LYS A 134 4.72 -24.80 11.20
CA LYS A 134 4.68 -24.90 12.68
C LYS A 134 5.29 -23.69 13.39
N ARG A 135 6.34 -23.07 12.83
CA ARG A 135 7.05 -21.95 13.46
C ARG A 135 6.18 -20.69 13.47
N GLU A 136 5.96 -20.08 14.64
CA GLU A 136 5.10 -18.90 14.81
C GLU A 136 5.53 -17.71 13.93
N ALA A 137 6.84 -17.45 13.80
CA ALA A 137 7.36 -16.40 12.92
C ALA A 137 6.95 -16.62 11.44
N LYS A 138 7.09 -17.86 10.94
CA LYS A 138 6.66 -18.20 9.57
C LYS A 138 5.14 -18.12 9.40
N LEU A 139 4.37 -18.46 10.43
CA LEU A 139 2.91 -18.32 10.42
C LEU A 139 2.47 -16.86 10.33
N ASP A 140 3.14 -15.96 11.05
CA ASP A 140 2.85 -14.52 10.99
C ASP A 140 3.17 -13.93 9.62
N ARG A 141 4.33 -14.27 9.06
CA ARG A 141 4.74 -13.80 7.74
C ARG A 141 3.87 -14.32 6.62
N PHE A 142 3.47 -15.59 6.70
CA PHE A 142 2.44 -16.15 5.81
C PHE A 142 1.12 -15.39 5.94
N GLY A 143 0.73 -15.05 7.17
CA GLY A 143 -0.45 -14.24 7.46
C GLY A 143 -0.41 -12.86 6.80
N GLU A 144 0.71 -12.14 6.96
CA GLU A 144 0.97 -10.84 6.34
C GLU A 144 0.86 -10.91 4.81
N GLN A 145 1.51 -11.90 4.18
CA GLN A 145 1.43 -12.09 2.72
C GLN A 145 0.03 -12.51 2.26
N GLY A 146 -0.70 -13.28 3.06
CA GLY A 146 -2.08 -13.66 2.75
C GLY A 146 -3.03 -12.45 2.77
N TYR A 147 -2.86 -11.54 3.73
CA TYR A 147 -3.60 -10.27 3.73
C TYR A 147 -3.25 -9.40 2.53
N ALA A 148 -1.95 -9.25 2.23
CA ALA A 148 -1.48 -8.51 1.07
C ALA A 148 -2.08 -9.08 -0.23
N LEU A 149 -2.06 -10.40 -0.42
CA LEU A 149 -2.62 -11.06 -1.60
C LEU A 149 -4.10 -10.73 -1.78
N VAL A 150 -4.91 -10.89 -0.74
CA VAL A 150 -6.35 -10.61 -0.81
C VAL A 150 -6.62 -9.14 -1.13
N TYR A 151 -5.89 -8.22 -0.49
CA TYR A 151 -6.05 -6.79 -0.74
C TYR A 151 -5.70 -6.44 -2.19
N PHE A 152 -4.46 -6.73 -2.61
CA PHE A 152 -3.94 -6.32 -3.91
C PHE A 152 -4.70 -6.99 -5.06
N MET A 153 -5.17 -8.23 -4.88
CA MET A 153 -6.00 -8.89 -5.88
C MET A 153 -7.34 -8.18 -6.07
N VAL A 154 -8.03 -7.85 -4.98
CA VAL A 154 -9.35 -7.18 -5.04
C VAL A 154 -9.20 -5.75 -5.57
N PHE A 155 -8.24 -4.99 -5.07
CA PHE A 155 -8.03 -3.60 -5.46
C PHE A 155 -7.41 -3.46 -6.85
N GLY A 156 -6.50 -4.35 -7.24
CA GLY A 156 -5.99 -4.44 -8.59
C GLY A 156 -7.08 -4.75 -9.62
N ALA A 157 -7.97 -5.71 -9.32
CA ALA A 157 -9.13 -6.02 -10.17
C ALA A 157 -10.13 -4.85 -10.24
N TRP A 158 -10.38 -4.16 -9.12
CA TRP A 158 -11.26 -3.00 -9.08
C TRP A 158 -10.68 -1.81 -9.87
N GLY A 159 -9.39 -1.52 -9.69
CA GLY A 159 -8.68 -0.48 -10.45
C GLY A 159 -8.66 -0.78 -11.96
N PHE A 160 -8.47 -2.04 -12.35
CA PHE A 160 -8.57 -2.48 -13.74
C PHE A 160 -9.96 -2.23 -14.33
N ARG A 161 -11.01 -2.58 -13.60
CA ARG A 161 -12.39 -2.32 -13.99
C ARG A 161 -12.66 -0.83 -14.18
N ILE A 162 -12.24 0.00 -13.22
CA ILE A 162 -12.39 1.46 -13.30
C ILE A 162 -11.62 2.01 -14.50
N MET A 163 -10.38 1.55 -14.72
CA MET A 163 -9.60 1.97 -15.88
C MET A 163 -10.35 1.71 -17.19
N GLY A 164 -11.06 0.58 -17.31
CA GLY A 164 -11.87 0.24 -18.49
C GLY A 164 -13.07 1.14 -18.73
N GLN A 165 -13.51 1.89 -17.72
CA GLN A 165 -14.61 2.86 -17.83
C GLN A 165 -14.11 4.28 -18.16
N LEU A 166 -12.80 4.53 -18.06
CA LEU A 166 -12.21 5.86 -18.18
C LEU A 166 -11.57 6.05 -19.56
N ARG A 167 -11.49 7.31 -20.01
CA ARG A 167 -10.78 7.67 -21.26
C ARG A 167 -9.29 7.33 -21.20
N THR A 168 -8.72 7.18 -20.01
CA THR A 168 -7.34 6.76 -19.79
C THR A 168 -7.07 5.30 -20.12
N TRP A 169 -8.06 4.48 -20.50
CA TRP A 169 -7.84 3.13 -21.01
C TRP A 169 -7.03 3.13 -22.32
N TRP A 170 -5.93 2.39 -22.51
CA TRP A 170 -5.03 1.73 -21.56
C TRP A 170 -3.78 2.60 -21.38
N TYR A 171 -3.67 3.28 -20.25
CA TYR A 171 -2.69 4.35 -19.98
C TYR A 171 -2.60 5.39 -21.10
N ARG A 172 -3.72 5.80 -21.70
CA ARG A 172 -3.77 6.99 -22.57
C ARG A 172 -3.56 8.23 -21.70
N THR A 173 -2.30 8.62 -21.59
CA THR A 173 -1.80 9.57 -20.61
C THR A 173 -2.14 11.01 -20.96
N GLU A 174 -2.49 11.29 -22.22
CA GLU A 174 -2.95 12.60 -22.66
C GLU A 174 -4.20 13.06 -21.86
N TYR A 175 -5.07 12.12 -21.49
CA TYR A 175 -6.27 12.36 -20.70
C TYR A 175 -6.00 12.61 -19.21
N PHE A 176 -4.76 12.52 -18.75
CA PHE A 176 -4.38 13.01 -17.42
C PHE A 176 -4.42 14.54 -17.33
N TRP A 177 -4.33 15.23 -18.46
CA TRP A 177 -4.23 16.68 -18.52
C TRP A 177 -5.40 17.32 -19.26
N ILE A 178 -5.84 16.66 -20.35
CA ILE A 178 -7.02 17.10 -21.11
C ILE A 178 -8.24 17.11 -20.17
N ASP A 179 -9.03 18.18 -20.25
CA ASP A 179 -10.23 18.41 -19.43
C ASP A 179 -9.96 18.50 -17.91
N TYR A 180 -8.70 18.71 -17.49
CA TYR A 180 -8.41 19.05 -16.10
C TYR A 180 -9.04 20.41 -15.73
N PRO A 181 -9.67 20.57 -14.55
CA PRO A 181 -9.69 19.66 -13.41
C PRO A 181 -10.74 18.55 -13.49
N HIS A 182 -10.33 17.31 -13.18
CA HIS A 182 -11.22 16.15 -13.10
C HIS A 182 -11.98 16.11 -11.77
N TRP A 183 -12.77 17.15 -11.52
CA TRP A 183 -13.49 17.32 -10.26
C TRP A 183 -14.66 16.35 -10.10
N GLU A 184 -15.31 15.98 -11.21
CA GLU A 184 -16.40 15.01 -11.25
C GLU A 184 -15.85 13.59 -11.24
N MET A 185 -16.11 12.86 -10.17
CA MET A 185 -15.77 11.45 -10.08
C MET A 185 -17.02 10.61 -10.24
N THR A 186 -16.91 9.51 -10.96
CA THR A 186 -17.92 8.46 -10.90
C THR A 186 -18.00 7.90 -9.46
N PRO A 187 -19.14 7.34 -9.04
CA PRO A 187 -19.32 6.85 -7.68
C PRO A 187 -18.31 5.74 -7.35
N GLU A 188 -18.03 4.90 -8.36
CA GLU A 188 -17.08 3.80 -8.29
C GLU A 188 -15.64 4.34 -8.12
N LEU A 189 -15.22 5.32 -8.93
CA LEU A 189 -13.90 5.95 -8.83
C LEU A 189 -13.71 6.62 -7.47
N LYS A 190 -14.67 7.43 -7.00
CA LYS A 190 -14.56 8.11 -5.71
C LYS A 190 -14.41 7.11 -4.56
N ARG A 191 -15.25 6.08 -4.53
CA ARG A 191 -15.21 5.06 -3.47
C ARG A 191 -13.88 4.31 -3.50
N TYR A 192 -13.46 3.83 -4.65
CA TYR A 192 -12.18 3.14 -4.82
C TYR A 192 -11.01 3.99 -4.33
N TYR A 193 -10.98 5.27 -4.70
CA TYR A 193 -9.91 6.19 -4.30
C TYR A 193 -9.84 6.40 -2.78
N LEU A 194 -10.99 6.64 -2.14
CA LEU A 194 -11.05 6.81 -0.68
C LEU A 194 -10.67 5.54 0.06
N MET A 195 -11.06 4.37 -0.46
CA MET A 195 -10.66 3.07 0.10
C MET A 195 -9.14 2.85 -0.03
N GLN A 196 -8.54 3.18 -1.17
CA GLN A 196 -7.08 3.13 -1.35
C GLN A 196 -6.35 4.03 -0.35
N ILE A 197 -6.77 5.30 -0.21
CA ILE A 197 -6.17 6.21 0.79
C ILE A 197 -6.30 5.59 2.21
N ALA A 198 -7.48 5.10 2.57
CA ALA A 198 -7.72 4.51 3.89
C ALA A 198 -6.83 3.28 4.16
N TYR A 199 -6.61 2.43 3.17
CA TYR A 199 -5.68 1.30 3.29
C TYR A 199 -4.24 1.77 3.52
N TRP A 200 -3.75 2.74 2.74
CA TRP A 200 -2.38 3.23 2.89
C TRP A 200 -2.17 3.96 4.23
N CYS A 201 -3.19 4.67 4.73
CA CYS A 201 -3.18 5.19 6.10
C CYS A 201 -3.14 4.06 7.14
N GLN A 202 -3.89 2.98 6.92
CA GLN A 202 -3.88 1.80 7.79
C GLN A 202 -2.51 1.10 7.79
N GLN A 203 -1.86 0.96 6.64
CA GLN A 203 -0.51 0.40 6.53
C GLN A 203 0.54 1.27 7.21
N PHE A 204 0.44 2.60 7.06
CA PHE A 204 1.29 3.52 7.80
C PHE A 204 1.11 3.39 9.32
N LEU A 205 -0.13 3.23 9.79
CA LEU A 205 -0.40 2.97 11.22
C LEU A 205 0.21 1.65 11.69
N VAL A 206 0.16 0.58 10.88
CA VAL A 206 0.82 -0.70 11.18
C VAL A 206 2.34 -0.52 11.33
N LEU A 207 2.95 0.25 10.44
CA LEU A 207 4.38 0.54 10.43
C LEU A 207 4.79 1.36 11.66
N VAL A 208 4.10 2.48 11.94
CA VAL A 208 4.42 3.37 13.07
C VAL A 208 4.21 2.68 14.43
N LEU A 209 3.21 1.81 14.54
CA LEU A 209 2.95 1.05 15.76
C LEU A 209 3.84 -0.20 15.90
N GLY A 210 4.71 -0.48 14.93
CA GLY A 210 5.58 -1.66 14.95
C GLY A 210 4.79 -2.98 15.03
N LEU A 211 3.62 -3.03 14.38
CA LEU A 211 2.76 -4.23 14.39
C LEU A 211 3.30 -5.35 13.49
N GLU A 212 4.30 -5.06 12.67
CA GLU A 212 5.05 -6.00 11.83
C GLU A 212 6.52 -5.97 12.19
N LYS A 213 7.17 -7.14 12.24
CA LYS A 213 8.60 -7.22 12.53
C LYS A 213 9.37 -6.47 11.43
N PRO A 214 10.26 -5.50 11.78
CA PRO A 214 11.06 -4.76 10.80
C PRO A 214 11.80 -5.69 9.85
N ARG A 215 11.90 -5.28 8.59
CA ARG A 215 12.60 -6.00 7.53
C ARG A 215 13.98 -5.36 7.30
N LYS A 216 14.88 -6.04 6.59
CA LYS A 216 16.20 -5.48 6.23
C LYS A 216 16.09 -4.19 5.41
N ASP A 217 15.01 -4.03 4.64
CA ASP A 217 14.68 -2.84 3.85
C ASP A 217 13.70 -1.88 4.57
N TYR A 218 13.79 -1.79 5.90
CA TYR A 218 12.85 -1.00 6.71
C TYR A 218 12.85 0.49 6.34
N TRP A 219 14.02 1.09 6.13
CA TRP A 219 14.11 2.53 5.84
C TRP A 219 13.60 2.88 4.44
N GLU A 220 13.85 2.01 3.46
CA GLU A 220 13.29 2.12 2.12
C GLU A 220 11.76 1.97 2.15
N LEU A 221 11.24 1.06 2.98
CA LEU A 221 9.80 0.91 3.20
C LEU A 221 9.19 2.15 3.87
N VAL A 222 9.87 2.77 4.85
CA VAL A 222 9.43 4.04 5.47
C VAL A 222 9.40 5.15 4.42
N ALA A 223 10.47 5.31 3.64
CA ALA A 223 10.55 6.31 2.57
C ALA A 223 9.43 6.11 1.54
N HIS A 224 9.15 4.86 1.17
CA HIS A 224 8.03 4.51 0.31
C HIS A 224 6.68 4.92 0.89
N HIS A 225 6.43 4.70 2.18
CA HIS A 225 5.16 5.12 2.80
C HIS A 225 5.00 6.64 2.81
N ILE A 226 6.09 7.38 3.06
CA ILE A 226 6.07 8.85 2.99
C ILE A 226 5.73 9.31 1.57
N VAL A 227 6.42 8.79 0.56
CA VAL A 227 6.16 9.12 -0.86
C VAL A 227 4.75 8.72 -1.29
N THR A 228 4.28 7.54 -0.88
CA THR A 228 2.97 7.00 -1.27
C THR A 228 1.84 7.78 -0.62
N LEU A 229 1.90 8.06 0.69
CA LEU A 229 0.90 8.90 1.36
C LEU A 229 0.85 10.30 0.77
N TRP A 230 2.01 10.86 0.44
CA TRP A 230 2.08 12.14 -0.27
C TRP A 230 1.40 12.04 -1.64
N LEU A 231 1.78 11.08 -2.49
CA LEU A 231 1.22 10.92 -3.83
C LEU A 231 -0.30 10.74 -3.78
N VAL A 232 -0.78 9.86 -2.91
CA VAL A 232 -2.18 9.47 -2.80
C VAL A 232 -3.04 10.59 -2.21
N GLY A 233 -2.56 11.27 -1.16
CA GLY A 233 -3.26 12.43 -0.59
C GLY A 233 -3.24 13.65 -1.52
N TRP A 234 -2.08 13.95 -2.10
CA TRP A 234 -1.90 15.11 -2.97
C TRP A 234 -2.66 15.00 -4.28
N SER A 235 -2.66 13.82 -4.90
CA SER A 235 -3.44 13.58 -6.13
C SER A 235 -4.94 13.72 -5.90
N TYR A 236 -5.47 13.27 -4.77
CA TYR A 236 -6.87 13.53 -4.41
C TYR A 236 -7.14 15.02 -4.22
N PHE A 237 -6.27 15.69 -3.44
CA PHE A 237 -6.39 17.12 -3.15
C PHE A 237 -6.34 17.98 -4.42
N MET A 238 -5.49 17.62 -5.39
CA MET A 238 -5.26 18.37 -6.62
C MET A 238 -6.11 17.95 -7.82
N ASN A 239 -7.13 17.09 -7.65
CA ASN A 239 -7.98 16.59 -8.75
C ASN A 239 -7.21 15.77 -9.82
N LEU A 240 -6.18 15.03 -9.40
CA LEU A 240 -5.36 14.16 -10.26
C LEU A 240 -5.72 12.68 -10.08
N THR A 241 -7.01 12.39 -9.87
CA THR A 241 -7.51 11.04 -9.57
C THR A 241 -7.32 10.06 -10.72
N LEU A 242 -7.27 10.55 -11.96
CA LEU A 242 -6.97 9.72 -13.14
C LEU A 242 -5.51 9.21 -13.14
N ILE A 243 -4.55 10.10 -12.83
CA ILE A 243 -3.14 9.71 -12.64
C ILE A 243 -3.04 8.75 -11.45
N GLY A 244 -3.72 9.08 -10.34
CA GLY A 244 -3.74 8.24 -9.16
C GLY A 244 -4.24 6.83 -9.42
N ASN A 245 -5.34 6.66 -10.18
CA ASN A 245 -5.84 5.35 -10.56
C ASN A 245 -4.82 4.56 -11.40
N ALA A 246 -4.15 5.22 -12.36
CA ALA A 246 -3.09 4.61 -13.15
C ALA A 246 -1.92 4.15 -12.26
N VAL A 247 -1.49 4.98 -11.31
CA VAL A 247 -0.44 4.62 -10.35
C VAL A 247 -0.87 3.44 -9.48
N PHE A 248 -2.06 3.48 -8.85
CA PHE A 248 -2.56 2.38 -8.02
C PHE A 248 -2.56 1.05 -8.77
N MET A 249 -3.13 1.04 -9.98
CA MET A 249 -3.19 -0.18 -10.78
C MET A 249 -1.79 -0.69 -11.16
N SER A 250 -0.85 0.22 -11.46
CA SER A 250 0.55 -0.13 -11.73
C SER A 250 1.27 -0.73 -10.53
N MET A 251 0.79 -0.46 -9.31
CA MET A 251 1.38 -0.98 -8.07
C MET A 251 0.73 -2.29 -7.62
N ASP A 252 -0.60 -2.31 -7.53
CA ASP A 252 -1.36 -3.41 -6.91
C ASP A 252 -1.32 -4.71 -7.74
N ILE A 253 -1.33 -4.60 -9.08
CA ILE A 253 -1.31 -5.79 -9.93
C ILE A 253 0.00 -6.57 -9.70
N PRO A 254 1.21 -6.00 -9.86
CA PRO A 254 2.46 -6.69 -9.49
C PRO A 254 2.51 -7.20 -8.07
N ASP A 255 1.98 -6.45 -7.10
CA ASP A 255 2.04 -6.84 -5.68
C ASP A 255 1.18 -8.07 -5.38
N THR A 256 0.11 -8.28 -6.15
CA THR A 256 -0.67 -9.53 -6.14
C THR A 256 0.23 -10.72 -6.49
N PHE A 257 1.02 -10.62 -7.57
CA PHE A 257 1.94 -11.67 -8.00
C PHE A 257 3.12 -11.84 -7.03
N LEU A 258 3.60 -10.76 -6.41
CA LEU A 258 4.65 -10.82 -5.39
C LEU A 258 4.16 -11.59 -4.16
N ALA A 259 3.01 -11.20 -3.61
CA ALA A 259 2.41 -11.84 -2.43
C ALA A 259 2.12 -13.32 -2.72
N PHE A 260 1.57 -13.63 -3.89
CA PHE A 260 1.32 -15.01 -4.31
C PHE A 260 2.61 -15.83 -4.40
N SER A 261 3.66 -15.29 -5.03
CA SER A 261 4.96 -15.97 -5.16
C SER A 261 5.58 -16.28 -3.80
N LYS A 262 5.48 -15.35 -2.84
CA LYS A 262 5.95 -15.56 -1.47
C LYS A 262 5.16 -16.64 -0.72
N LEU A 263 3.83 -16.66 -0.86
CA LEU A 263 3.00 -17.72 -0.26
C LEU A 263 3.38 -19.11 -0.78
N LEU A 264 3.63 -19.24 -2.09
CA LEU A 264 4.13 -20.49 -2.70
C LEU A 264 5.52 -20.88 -2.18
N ASN A 265 6.40 -19.91 -1.94
CA ASN A 265 7.70 -20.14 -1.33
C ASN A 265 7.58 -20.66 0.11
N TYR A 266 6.70 -20.08 0.93
CA TYR A 266 6.51 -20.53 2.31
C TYR A 266 5.99 -21.97 2.43
N ILE A 267 5.13 -22.42 1.51
CA ILE A 267 4.65 -23.82 1.46
C ILE A 267 5.59 -24.77 0.71
N GLN A 268 6.74 -24.27 0.23
CA GLN A 268 7.79 -25.04 -0.45
C GLN A 268 7.29 -25.77 -1.71
N TRP A 269 6.41 -25.13 -2.49
CA TRP A 269 5.94 -25.71 -3.74
C TRP A 269 6.93 -25.41 -4.89
N GLU A 270 7.99 -26.22 -4.99
CA GLU A 270 9.17 -25.98 -5.84
C GLU A 270 8.89 -25.56 -7.29
N ARG A 271 8.02 -26.29 -8.02
CA ARG A 271 7.71 -25.93 -9.41
C ARG A 271 6.87 -24.66 -9.49
N ALA A 272 5.82 -24.57 -8.68
CA ALA A 272 4.87 -23.45 -8.70
C ALA A 272 5.56 -22.14 -8.29
N LYS A 273 6.43 -22.17 -7.28
CA LYS A 273 7.15 -20.96 -6.83
C LYS A 273 8.04 -20.39 -7.93
N VAL A 274 8.73 -21.23 -8.72
CA VAL A 274 9.58 -20.78 -9.84
C VAL A 274 8.76 -20.15 -10.95
N TYR A 275 7.71 -20.83 -11.42
CA TYR A 275 6.84 -20.27 -12.48
C TYR A 275 6.18 -18.96 -12.04
N SER A 276 5.73 -18.89 -10.78
CA SER A 276 5.13 -17.68 -10.21
C SER A 276 6.15 -16.55 -10.13
N PHE A 277 7.38 -16.82 -9.66
CA PHE A 277 8.41 -15.81 -9.53
C PHE A 277 8.85 -15.25 -10.89
N VAL A 278 9.03 -16.10 -11.90
CA VAL A 278 9.38 -15.66 -13.26
C VAL A 278 8.25 -14.81 -13.86
N THR A 279 6.99 -15.25 -13.72
CA THR A 279 5.81 -14.48 -14.17
C THR A 279 5.76 -13.12 -13.48
N PHE A 280 5.99 -13.12 -12.16
CA PHE A 280 6.04 -11.92 -11.35
C PHE A 280 7.09 -10.91 -11.85
N ILE A 281 8.30 -11.35 -12.23
CA ILE A 281 9.34 -10.45 -12.78
C ILE A 281 8.83 -9.75 -14.05
N PHE A 282 8.20 -10.47 -14.98
CA PHE A 282 7.65 -9.86 -16.20
C PHE A 282 6.55 -8.85 -15.89
N VAL A 283 5.62 -9.21 -15.01
CA VAL A 283 4.53 -8.33 -14.58
C VAL A 283 5.08 -7.08 -13.88
N TRP A 284 6.05 -7.24 -12.98
CA TRP A 284 6.72 -6.13 -12.30
C TRP A 284 7.38 -5.19 -13.31
N THR A 285 8.19 -5.72 -14.23
CA THR A 285 8.89 -4.89 -15.23
C THR A 285 7.91 -4.09 -16.08
N TYR A 286 6.82 -4.70 -16.53
CA TYR A 286 5.83 -4.00 -17.33
C TYR A 286 5.09 -2.90 -16.54
N PHE A 287 4.51 -3.24 -15.38
CA PHE A 287 3.69 -2.30 -14.63
C PHE A 287 4.50 -1.29 -13.81
N ARG A 288 5.52 -1.74 -13.07
CA ARG A 288 6.33 -0.86 -12.20
C ARG A 288 7.33 -0.02 -12.96
N HIS A 289 7.79 -0.43 -14.15
CA HIS A 289 8.80 0.33 -14.90
C HIS A 289 8.28 0.89 -16.20
N TYR A 290 7.84 0.04 -17.15
CA TYR A 290 7.40 0.56 -18.45
C TYR A 290 6.21 1.53 -18.32
N LEU A 291 5.16 1.14 -17.59
CA LEU A 291 4.00 2.01 -17.39
C LEU A 291 4.31 3.22 -16.50
N ASN A 292 5.14 3.07 -15.47
CA ASN A 292 5.53 4.19 -14.62
C ASN A 292 6.37 5.23 -15.40
N LEU A 293 7.31 4.78 -16.23
CA LEU A 293 8.08 5.65 -17.13
C LEU A 293 7.17 6.35 -18.16
N ARG A 294 6.11 5.69 -18.62
CA ARG A 294 5.08 6.32 -19.46
C ARG A 294 4.34 7.44 -18.73
N ILE A 295 3.99 7.25 -17.46
CA ILE A 295 3.38 8.32 -16.63
C ILE A 295 4.38 9.47 -16.44
N LEU A 296 5.65 9.18 -16.12
CA LEU A 296 6.69 10.21 -15.99
C LEU A 296 6.90 11.00 -17.28
N TYR A 297 6.91 10.31 -18.43
CA TYR A 297 6.95 10.94 -19.74
C TYR A 297 5.78 11.91 -19.91
N SER A 298 4.56 11.48 -19.59
CA SER A 298 3.37 12.33 -19.68
C SER A 298 3.48 13.58 -18.80
N VAL A 299 3.97 13.45 -17.56
CA VAL A 299 4.18 14.59 -16.67
C VAL A 299 5.17 15.60 -17.23
N TRP A 300 6.19 15.15 -17.98
CA TRP A 300 7.18 16.06 -18.52
C TRP A 300 6.76 16.69 -19.85
N PHE A 301 6.19 15.87 -20.76
CA PHE A 301 5.96 16.25 -22.15
C PHE A 301 4.49 16.56 -22.49
N GLU A 302 3.53 15.99 -21.76
CA GLU A 302 2.10 16.18 -22.01
C GLU A 302 1.44 17.15 -21.03
N PHE A 303 2.17 17.65 -20.02
CA PHE A 303 1.66 18.61 -19.04
C PHE A 303 1.10 19.90 -19.66
N GLU A 304 1.57 20.28 -20.85
CA GLU A 304 1.05 21.45 -21.57
C GLU A 304 -0.35 21.26 -22.17
N LEU A 305 -0.84 20.03 -22.25
CA LEU A 305 -2.21 19.71 -22.68
C LEU A 305 -3.28 20.17 -21.67
N ARG A 306 -2.87 20.59 -20.47
CA ARG A 306 -3.80 21.16 -19.48
C ARG A 306 -4.41 22.47 -19.99
N PRO A 307 -5.72 22.69 -19.83
CA PRO A 307 -6.38 23.91 -20.31
C PRO A 307 -5.75 25.19 -19.76
N GLU A 308 -5.71 26.27 -20.55
CA GLU A 308 -5.13 27.55 -20.13
C GLU A 308 -5.77 28.08 -18.84
N ALA A 309 -7.09 27.94 -18.70
CA ALA A 309 -7.84 28.31 -17.49
C ALA A 309 -7.40 27.56 -16.23
N SER A 310 -6.73 26.42 -16.36
CA SER A 310 -6.25 25.59 -15.25
C SER A 310 -4.80 25.86 -14.83
N ARG A 311 -4.09 26.74 -15.55
CA ARG A 311 -2.67 27.09 -15.31
C ARG A 311 -2.47 28.09 -14.17
N ILE A 312 -3.46 28.24 -13.31
CA ILE A 312 -3.48 29.14 -12.17
C ILE A 312 -3.73 28.35 -10.88
N TRP A 313 -3.30 28.90 -9.76
CA TRP A 313 -3.59 28.34 -8.45
C TRP A 313 -4.83 29.03 -7.88
N LYS A 314 -6.00 28.40 -7.99
CA LYS A 314 -7.26 28.93 -7.49
C LYS A 314 -8.13 27.83 -6.91
N ALA A 315 -8.07 27.71 -5.58
CA ALA A 315 -8.75 26.66 -4.83
C ALA A 315 -10.28 26.67 -4.99
N VAL A 316 -10.88 27.86 -5.15
CA VAL A 316 -12.34 28.01 -5.34
C VAL A 316 -12.82 27.30 -6.60
N ASP A 317 -12.02 27.32 -7.66
CA ASP A 317 -12.35 26.70 -8.94
C ASP A 317 -11.78 25.27 -9.05
N GLY A 318 -11.07 24.79 -8.01
CA GLY A 318 -10.44 23.48 -7.99
C GLY A 318 -9.28 23.30 -8.98
N VAL A 319 -8.67 24.41 -9.43
CA VAL A 319 -7.54 24.41 -10.36
C VAL A 319 -6.23 24.70 -9.62
N TYR A 320 -5.24 23.86 -9.87
CA TYR A 320 -3.97 23.92 -9.12
C TYR A 320 -2.72 23.76 -10.01
N LEU A 321 -2.85 23.46 -11.31
CA LEU A 321 -1.72 23.05 -12.18
C LEU A 321 -0.91 24.23 -12.75
N VAL A 322 -0.34 25.02 -11.85
CA VAL A 322 0.70 26.00 -12.16
C VAL A 322 2.02 25.34 -12.57
N GLU A 323 2.91 26.09 -13.21
CA GLU A 323 4.15 25.55 -13.83
C GLU A 323 5.03 24.70 -12.89
N TRP A 324 5.16 25.10 -11.63
CA TRP A 324 6.01 24.36 -10.67
C TRP A 324 5.42 22.99 -10.29
N MET A 325 4.12 22.76 -10.50
CA MET A 325 3.47 21.47 -10.22
C MET A 325 4.05 20.33 -11.06
N ARG A 326 4.49 20.62 -12.29
CA ARG A 326 5.19 19.64 -13.14
C ARG A 326 6.37 19.02 -12.42
N ASN A 327 7.24 19.85 -11.85
CA ASN A 327 8.44 19.39 -11.14
C ASN A 327 8.07 18.60 -9.88
N GLN A 328 7.05 19.05 -9.16
CA GLN A 328 6.59 18.39 -7.93
C GLN A 328 6.01 16.99 -8.21
N ILE A 329 5.13 16.87 -9.21
CA ILE A 329 4.53 15.59 -9.62
C ILE A 329 5.63 14.65 -10.15
N PHE A 330 6.53 15.17 -10.99
CA PHE A 330 7.64 14.40 -11.55
C PHE A 330 8.57 13.89 -10.46
N LEU A 331 8.95 14.74 -9.50
CA LEU A 331 9.83 14.36 -8.40
C LEU A 331 9.24 13.21 -7.57
N ALA A 332 7.96 13.31 -7.19
CA ALA A 332 7.33 12.29 -6.36
C ALA A 332 7.18 10.94 -7.08
N LEU A 333 6.77 10.94 -8.35
CA LEU A 333 6.72 9.74 -9.16
C LEU A 333 8.12 9.19 -9.47
N GLY A 334 9.11 10.07 -9.63
CA GLY A 334 10.51 9.71 -9.83
C GLY A 334 11.11 9.03 -8.60
N LEU A 335 10.85 9.56 -7.40
CA LEU A 335 11.23 8.92 -6.14
C LEU A 335 10.59 7.53 -6.00
N LEU A 336 9.32 7.39 -6.38
CA LEU A 336 8.64 6.10 -6.40
C LEU A 336 9.28 5.13 -7.41
N GLN A 337 9.67 5.60 -8.59
CA GLN A 337 10.38 4.82 -9.59
C GLN A 337 11.78 4.38 -9.10
N LEU A 338 12.52 5.25 -8.40
CA LEU A 338 13.81 4.91 -7.82
C LEU A 338 13.69 3.80 -6.76
N LEU A 339 12.67 3.87 -5.90
CA LEU A 339 12.38 2.80 -4.94
C LEU A 339 12.01 1.49 -5.66
N ASN A 340 11.20 1.55 -6.72
CA ASN A 340 10.87 0.38 -7.53
C ASN A 340 12.12 -0.24 -8.18
N LEU A 341 13.07 0.58 -8.65
CA LEU A 341 14.35 0.10 -9.21
C LEU A 341 15.23 -0.55 -8.14
N PHE A 342 15.27 0.00 -6.93
CA PHE A 342 15.97 -0.60 -5.80
C PHE A 342 15.45 -2.03 -5.51
N TRP A 343 14.14 -2.20 -5.37
CA TRP A 343 13.58 -3.56 -5.16
C TRP A 343 13.76 -4.45 -6.39
N TYR A 344 13.66 -3.90 -7.60
CA TYR A 344 13.93 -4.64 -8.83
C TYR A 344 15.35 -5.20 -8.87
N TYR A 345 16.35 -4.40 -8.48
CA TYR A 345 17.73 -4.86 -8.34
C TYR A 345 17.84 -6.07 -7.39
N LEU A 346 17.17 -6.02 -6.23
CA LEU A 346 17.17 -7.14 -5.27
C LEU A 346 16.54 -8.41 -5.88
N MET A 347 15.43 -8.26 -6.60
CA MET A 347 14.73 -9.38 -7.23
C MET A 347 15.52 -9.99 -8.39
N MET A 348 16.18 -9.17 -9.21
CA MET A 348 17.07 -9.64 -10.25
C MET A 348 18.29 -10.36 -9.68
N ARG A 349 18.83 -9.88 -8.55
CA ARG A 349 19.91 -10.59 -7.83
C ARG A 349 19.46 -11.99 -7.37
N ILE A 350 18.24 -12.12 -6.84
CA ILE A 350 17.66 -13.43 -6.47
C ILE A 350 17.49 -14.31 -7.70
N LEU A 351 16.97 -13.77 -8.81
CA LEU A 351 16.78 -14.49 -10.06
C LEU A 351 18.11 -15.03 -10.64
N VAL A 352 19.15 -14.20 -10.68
CA VAL A 352 20.48 -14.61 -11.16
C VAL A 352 21.05 -15.72 -10.30
N ARG A 353 20.95 -15.61 -8.96
CA ARG A 353 21.40 -16.68 -8.06
C ARG A 353 20.63 -17.98 -8.27
N ALA A 354 19.30 -17.90 -8.42
CA ALA A 354 18.47 -19.08 -8.69
C ALA A 354 18.90 -19.81 -9.97
N ILE A 355 19.26 -19.07 -11.02
CA ILE A 355 19.73 -19.63 -12.30
C ILE A 355 21.14 -20.22 -12.16
N VAL A 356 22.07 -19.50 -11.51
CA VAL A 356 23.48 -19.90 -11.42
C VAL A 356 23.70 -21.07 -10.45
N THR A 357 22.98 -21.10 -9.33
CA THR A 357 23.20 -22.08 -8.26
C THR A 357 22.31 -23.33 -8.40
N SER A 358 21.34 -23.35 -9.32
CA SER A 358 20.31 -24.42 -9.42
C SER A 358 19.58 -24.74 -8.10
N LYS A 359 19.73 -23.88 -7.08
CA LYS A 359 19.02 -23.90 -5.79
C LYS A 359 18.42 -22.51 -5.59
N THR A 360 17.09 -22.45 -5.62
CA THR A 360 16.30 -21.25 -5.31
C THR A 360 16.17 -21.12 -3.79
N GLU A 361 17.21 -20.63 -3.13
CA GLU A 361 17.14 -20.15 -1.75
C GLU A 361 17.09 -18.61 -1.78
N ASP A 362 15.93 -18.08 -1.41
CA ASP A 362 15.63 -16.65 -1.37
C ASP A 362 16.18 -16.09 -0.05
N GLU A 363 17.32 -15.40 -0.11
CA GLU A 363 17.96 -14.72 1.03
C GLU A 363 17.04 -13.66 1.71
N ARG A 364 15.90 -13.30 1.09
CA ARG A 364 14.88 -12.46 1.73
C ARG A 364 13.94 -13.28 2.63
N SER A 365 13.84 -14.58 2.42
CA SER A 365 13.04 -15.53 3.22
C SER A 365 13.83 -16.38 4.21
N ASP A 366 15.15 -16.54 4.00
CA ASP A 366 15.97 -17.44 4.82
C ASP A 366 16.34 -16.89 6.19
N ASP A 367 16.16 -15.59 6.45
CA ASP A 367 16.56 -14.98 7.73
C ASP A 367 15.37 -14.45 8.55
N GLU A 368 14.17 -14.96 8.30
CA GLU A 368 13.01 -14.72 9.17
C GLU A 368 12.93 -15.72 10.34
N GLY A 369 14.04 -16.41 10.65
CA GLY A 369 14.12 -17.34 11.79
C GLY A 369 15.44 -18.05 12.05
N ASP A 370 16.60 -17.39 11.87
CA ASP A 370 17.93 -17.98 12.20
C ASP A 370 18.68 -17.25 13.35
N ASP A 371 18.02 -16.37 14.10
CA ASP A 371 18.63 -15.73 15.29
C ASP A 371 18.53 -16.58 16.59
N ASP A 372 18.16 -17.85 16.51
CA ASP A 372 18.16 -18.78 17.66
C ASP A 372 18.85 -20.11 17.30
N GLU A 373 20.09 -20.06 16.78
CA GLU A 373 21.01 -21.18 16.95
C GLU A 373 21.40 -21.26 18.43
N ASP A 374 20.70 -22.11 19.19
CA ASP A 374 21.20 -22.62 20.46
C ASP A 374 22.60 -23.20 20.20
N PRO A 375 23.65 -22.79 20.93
CA PRO A 375 24.95 -23.43 20.79
C PRO A 375 24.75 -24.91 21.11
N LYS A 376 25.14 -25.77 20.16
CA LYS A 376 25.23 -27.21 20.41
C LYS A 376 26.09 -27.40 21.66
N GLU A 377 25.47 -27.79 22.77
CA GLU A 377 26.18 -28.49 23.83
C GLU A 377 26.54 -29.88 23.28
N ASP A 378 27.85 -30.10 23.24
CA ASP A 378 28.63 -31.32 22.98
C ASP A 378 28.72 -31.89 21.55
#